data_AF-A0A6V7XM97-F1
#
_entry.id   AF-A0A6V7XM97-F1
#
_cell.length_a   1.000
_cell.length_b   1.000
_cell.length_c   1.000
_cell.angle_alpha   90.00
_cell.angle_beta   90.00
_cell.angle_gamma   90.00
#
_symmetry.space_group_name_H-M   'P 1'
#
loop_
_entity.id
_entity.type
_entity.pdbx_description
1 polymer ?
#
loop_
_entity_poly.entity_id
_entity_poly.type
_entity_poly.pdbx_seq_one_letter_code
_entity_poly.pdbx_strand_id
1 'polypeptide(L)'
;MVEIRQCNIGACPEWAIGDWGQCSKAICGRGIRSRPVECRAEGKKLPDWHCLLNGKQQKPPKSQPCWTGIPCGELENEQINNR
;
A
#
# COMPACT_ATOMS: atom_id res chain seq x y z
N MET A 1 2.67 33.36 -26.27
CA MET A 1 1.50 33.28 -25.36
C MET A 1 1.44 31.86 -24.84
N VAL A 2 1.72 31.64 -23.56
CA VAL A 2 1.57 30.31 -22.96
C VAL A 2 0.08 30.15 -22.66
N GLU A 3 -0.58 29.20 -23.32
CA GLU A 3 -1.96 28.84 -22.99
C GLU A 3 -1.89 27.99 -21.72
N ILE A 4 -2.05 28.65 -20.57
CA ILE A 4 -2.21 27.97 -19.29
C ILE A 4 -3.62 27.38 -19.32
N ARG A 5 -3.76 26.16 -19.84
CA ARG A 5 -5.00 25.39 -19.68
C ARG A 5 -5.13 25.05 -18.20
N GLN A 6 -5.84 25.89 -17.45
CA GLN A 6 -6.34 25.50 -16.15
C GLN A 6 -7.23 24.27 -16.35
N CYS A 7 -6.84 23.15 -15.75
CA CYS A 7 -7.70 21.98 -15.67
C CYS A 7 -8.96 22.44 -14.91
N ASN A 8 -10.07 22.50 -15.62
CA ASN A 8 -11.30 23.10 -15.12
C ASN A 8 -11.90 22.26 -13.97
N ILE A 9 -12.08 22.90 -12.81
CA ILE A 9 -13.29 22.81 -11.96
C ILE A 9 -13.52 21.45 -11.25
N GLY A 10 -12.50 20.96 -10.52
CA GLY A 10 -12.66 19.83 -9.59
C GLY A 10 -11.36 19.53 -8.84
N ALA A 11 -11.45 18.84 -7.69
CA ALA A 11 -10.25 18.36 -7.01
C ALA A 11 -9.48 17.41 -7.95
N CYS A 12 -8.17 17.66 -8.14
CA CYS A 12 -7.34 16.80 -8.98
C CYS A 12 -7.38 15.34 -8.48
N PRO A 13 -7.32 14.36 -9.39
CA PRO A 13 -7.15 12.97 -9.01
C PRO A 13 -5.85 12.77 -8.23
N GLU A 14 -5.96 12.16 -7.06
CA GLU A 14 -4.83 11.87 -6.19
C GLU A 14 -4.89 10.43 -5.68
N TRP A 15 -3.72 9.88 -5.36
CA TRP A 15 -3.62 8.56 -4.75
C TRP A 15 -4.12 8.60 -3.30
N ALA A 16 -5.30 8.02 -3.07
CA ALA A 16 -5.76 7.67 -1.74
C ALA A 16 -5.00 6.41 -1.28
N ILE A 17 -4.12 6.59 -0.29
CA ILE A 17 -3.31 5.53 0.32
C ILE A 17 -3.92 5.21 1.68
N GLY A 18 -4.46 4.00 1.83
CA GLY A 18 -4.90 3.55 3.15
C GLY A 18 -3.80 2.87 3.94
N ASP A 19 -4.14 2.49 5.17
CA ASP A 19 -3.23 1.83 6.09
C ASP A 19 -2.76 0.47 5.60
N TRP A 20 -1.59 0.07 6.09
CA TRP A 20 -1.10 -1.27 5.85
C TRP A 20 -1.95 -2.28 6.60
N GLY A 21 -2.42 -3.30 5.87
CA GLY A 21 -3.03 -4.46 6.45
C GLY A 21 -2.03 -5.26 7.30
N GLN A 22 -2.56 -6.30 7.95
CA GLN A 22 -1.76 -7.24 8.70
C GLN A 22 -0.69 -7.87 7.80
N CYS A 23 0.46 -8.20 8.41
CA CYS A 23 1.47 -9.00 7.73
C CYS A 23 0.81 -10.31 7.28
N SER A 24 1.05 -10.74 6.04
CA SER A 24 0.60 -12.04 5.54
C SER A 24 0.93 -13.11 6.57
N LYS A 25 0.09 -14.17 6.65
CA LYS A 25 0.25 -15.33 7.54
C LYS A 25 1.55 -16.11 7.27
N ALA A 26 2.68 -15.49 7.53
CA ALA A 26 3.94 -16.14 7.79
C ALA A 26 3.99 -16.27 9.31
N ILE A 27 4.07 -17.51 9.80
CA ILE A 27 4.14 -17.82 11.23
C ILE A 27 5.45 -17.27 11.81
N CYS A 28 6.48 -17.11 10.97
CA CYS A 28 7.78 -16.57 11.32
C CYS A 28 8.40 -15.79 10.15
N GLY A 29 9.39 -14.97 10.47
CA GLY A 29 10.30 -14.31 9.58
C GLY A 29 9.71 -13.06 8.94
N ARG A 30 10.03 -12.92 7.66
CA ARG A 30 9.55 -11.81 6.82
C ARG A 30 8.28 -12.25 6.12
N GLY A 31 7.22 -11.48 6.27
CA GLY A 31 6.01 -11.59 5.47
C GLY A 31 5.88 -10.44 4.49
N ILE A 32 4.73 -10.39 3.81
CA ILE A 32 4.32 -9.26 2.97
C ILE A 32 3.04 -8.67 3.53
N ARG A 33 2.99 -7.35 3.67
CA ARG A 33 1.75 -6.63 4.00
C ARG A 33 1.26 -5.86 2.79
N SER A 34 -0.05 -5.79 2.63
CA SER A 34 -0.70 -5.09 1.53
C SER A 34 -1.49 -3.90 2.06
N ARG A 35 -1.59 -2.83 1.28
CA ARG A 35 -2.45 -1.66 1.59
C ARG A 35 -3.34 -1.31 0.39
N PRO A 36 -4.51 -0.71 0.62
CA PRO A 36 -5.31 -0.15 -0.47
C PRO A 36 -4.61 1.10 -1.02
N VAL A 37 -4.48 1.14 -2.34
CA VAL A 37 -3.96 2.29 -3.10
C VAL A 37 -4.92 2.52 -4.25
N GLU A 38 -5.67 3.61 -4.21
CA GLU A 38 -6.73 3.89 -5.16
C GLU A 38 -6.61 5.32 -5.66
N CYS A 39 -6.80 5.53 -6.96
CA CYS A 39 -6.94 6.87 -7.50
C CYS A 39 -8.32 7.41 -7.13
N ARG A 40 -8.39 8.59 -6.50
CA ARG A 40 -9.67 9.21 -6.13
C ARG A 40 -9.68 10.69 -6.51
N ALA A 41 -10.83 11.18 -6.97
CA ALA A 41 -11.13 12.61 -7.11
C ALA A 41 -12.53 12.85 -6.56
N GLU A 42 -12.69 13.90 -5.75
CA GLU A 42 -14.01 14.30 -5.21
C GLU A 42 -14.78 13.14 -4.54
N GLY A 43 -14.06 12.26 -3.81
CA GLY A 43 -14.63 11.10 -3.13
C GLY A 43 -14.99 9.91 -4.04
N LYS A 44 -14.81 10.01 -5.37
CA LYS A 44 -15.05 8.93 -6.31
C LYS A 44 -13.77 8.18 -6.62
N LYS A 45 -13.86 6.84 -6.68
CA LYS A 45 -12.78 6.00 -7.20
C LYS A 45 -12.68 6.17 -8.70
N LEU A 46 -11.47 6.47 -9.15
CA LEU A 46 -11.10 6.63 -10.54
C LEU A 46 -10.12 5.52 -10.97
N PRO A 47 -10.02 5.26 -12.27
CA PRO A 47 -9.01 4.36 -12.80
C PRO A 47 -7.59 4.93 -12.61
N ASP A 48 -6.61 4.04 -12.44
CA ASP A 48 -5.22 4.39 -12.13
C ASP A 48 -4.62 5.43 -13.09
N TRP A 49 -4.94 5.33 -14.38
CA TRP A 49 -4.41 6.23 -15.40
C TRP A 49 -4.73 7.70 -15.10
N HIS A 50 -5.87 8.00 -14.46
CA HIS A 50 -6.27 9.37 -14.13
C HIS A 50 -5.27 10.07 -13.19
N CYS A 51 -4.70 9.33 -12.23
CA CYS A 51 -3.64 9.82 -11.35
C CYS A 51 -2.27 9.81 -12.05
N LEU A 52 -2.06 8.94 -13.06
CA LEU A 52 -0.81 8.86 -13.84
C LEU A 52 -0.70 9.93 -14.93
N LEU A 53 -1.81 10.54 -15.37
CA LEU A 53 -1.90 11.48 -16.52
C LEU A 53 -0.92 12.65 -16.47
N ASN A 54 -0.47 13.06 -15.29
CA ASN A 54 0.42 14.22 -15.14
C ASN A 54 1.90 13.88 -14.99
N GLY A 55 2.30 12.61 -15.07
CA GLY A 55 3.70 12.16 -14.97
C GLY A 55 4.41 12.47 -13.64
N LYS A 56 3.81 13.31 -12.78
CA LYS A 56 4.29 13.67 -11.45
C LYS A 56 3.96 12.64 -10.38
N GLN A 57 2.95 11.79 -10.61
CA GLN A 57 2.52 10.80 -9.62
C GLN A 57 2.93 9.40 -10.06
N GLN A 58 3.80 8.77 -9.29
CA GLN A 58 4.08 7.34 -9.42
C GLN A 58 3.06 6.57 -8.59
N LYS A 59 2.61 5.41 -9.09
CA LYS A 59 1.69 4.55 -8.35
C LYS A 59 2.36 4.06 -7.05
N PRO A 60 1.81 4.37 -5.86
CA PRO A 60 2.38 3.91 -4.61
C PRO A 60 2.43 2.38 -4.52
N PRO A 61 3.40 1.80 -3.80
CA PRO A 61 3.46 0.36 -3.62
C PRO A 61 2.23 -0.12 -2.87
N LYS A 62 1.56 -1.12 -3.45
CA LYS A 62 0.43 -1.84 -2.82
C LYS A 62 0.87 -2.92 -1.85
N SER A 63 2.15 -3.31 -1.89
CA SER A 63 2.74 -4.37 -1.09
C SER A 63 4.14 -3.96 -0.61
N GLN A 64 4.49 -4.32 0.62
CA GLN A 64 5.85 -4.16 1.15
C GLN A 64 6.21 -5.31 2.09
N PRO A 65 7.51 -5.58 2.32
CA PRO A 65 7.93 -6.52 3.36
C PRO A 65 7.51 -6.06 4.76
N CYS A 66 7.23 -7.03 5.62
CA CYS A 66 6.96 -6.83 7.04
C CYS A 66 7.68 -7.88 7.87
N TRP A 67 7.96 -7.53 9.11
CA TRP A 67 8.48 -8.48 10.09
C TRP A 67 7.33 -8.99 10.94
N THR A 68 7.24 -10.32 11.13
CA THR A 68 6.15 -10.95 11.91
C THR A 68 6.43 -10.96 13.40
N GLY A 69 7.61 -10.50 13.82
CA GLY A 69 8.04 -10.51 15.22
C GLY A 69 8.66 -11.84 15.68
N ILE A 70 8.49 -12.91 14.91
CA ILE A 70 8.97 -14.26 15.25
C ILE A 70 10.05 -14.66 14.26
N PRO A 71 11.32 -14.89 14.61
CA PRO A 71 12.31 -15.43 13.69
C PRO A 71 12.04 -16.92 13.39
N CYS A 72 12.25 -17.37 12.14
CA CYS A 72 11.97 -18.75 11.72
C CYS A 72 12.89 -19.83 12.33
N GLY A 73 13.78 -19.46 13.24
CA GLY A 73 14.59 -20.40 14.02
C GLY A 73 14.01 -20.71 15.41
N GLU A 74 12.99 -19.97 15.87
CA GLU A 74 12.45 -20.09 17.24
C GLU A 74 11.10 -20.84 17.31
N LEU A 75 10.61 -21.37 16.18
CA LEU A 75 9.41 -22.23 16.17
C LEU A 75 9.70 -23.67 16.61
N GLU A 76 10.96 -24.01 16.90
CA GLU A 76 11.33 -25.20 17.64
C GLU A 76 11.66 -24.78 19.08
N ASN A 77 10.99 -25.40 20.06
CA ASN A 77 11.24 -25.34 21.52
C ASN A 77 10.26 -24.53 22.42
N GLU A 78 8.94 -24.66 22.22
CA GLU A 78 7.98 -24.51 23.33
C GLU A 78 7.11 -25.77 23.52
N GLN A 79 7.71 -26.95 23.39
CA GLN A 79 7.10 -28.24 23.80
C GLN A 79 8.11 -29.16 24.52
N ILE A 80 9.25 -28.64 25.02
CA ILE A 80 10.27 -29.43 25.75
C ILE A 80 10.45 -28.92 27.19
N ASN A 81 9.37 -28.56 27.89
CA ASN A 81 9.38 -28.65 29.35
C ASN A 81 7.96 -28.67 29.94
N ASN A 82 7.23 -29.75 29.71
CA ASN A 82 6.13 -30.11 30.58
C ASN A 82 6.27 -31.59 31.00
N ARG A 83 6.99 -31.74 32.12
CA ARG A 83 7.05 -32.87 33.05
C ARG A 83 7.83 -34.12 32.66
#